data_AF-A0A1Q6X0N3-F1
#
_entry.id   AF-A0A1Q6X0N3-F1
#
_cell.length_a   1.000
_cell.length_b   1.000
_cell.length_c   1.000
_cell.angle_alpha   90.00
_cell.angle_beta   90.00
_cell.angle_gamma   90.00
#
_symmetry.space_group_name_H-M   'P 1'
#
loop_
_entity.id
_entity.type
_entity.pdbx_description
1 polymer ?
#
loop_
_entity_poly.entity_id
_entity_poly.type
_entity_poly.pdbx_seq_one_letter_code
_entity_poly.pdbx_strand_id
1 'polypeptide(L)'
;MTAAASFFGLTTHLRAQEVATVPEVEITGTAPGVLRQELQVGQYGQPEWTTERAFSNSRVYVRPAGTLEFNQFWTPEFAEGHVTHSFREEVEIGLPYRFQLDLYQNWGIERGDAFYKGSSVELRYALANWGKIPLNPTLYGEWSFNDNAPDVWELKLLLGQTFAHRWNWAANLTYEHENGGPRERLFEMSSALTYALIDQTLNVGIEALFEHATEAGSRSDPTYEFLIGPSVNLRPTRNTFVTVSPQFGVTHDSPDAKVFVIAGFNFSFGGPRAPREEGIRAPASMFGR
;
A
#
# COMPACT_ATOMS: atom_id res chain seq x y z
N MET A 1 -57.87 -85.71 10.17
CA MET A 1 -57.53 -84.72 11.21
C MET A 1 -56.32 -83.95 10.72
N THR A 2 -56.52 -82.65 10.51
CA THR A 2 -55.70 -81.74 9.72
C THR A 2 -54.52 -81.21 10.55
N ALA A 3 -53.30 -81.25 10.01
CA ALA A 3 -52.14 -80.57 10.59
C ALA A 3 -51.92 -79.25 9.84
N ALA A 4 -51.93 -78.13 10.56
CA ALA A 4 -51.66 -76.79 10.05
C ALA A 4 -50.16 -76.50 10.12
N ALA A 5 -49.58 -76.01 9.01
CA ALA A 5 -48.24 -75.45 8.96
C ALA A 5 -48.36 -73.93 8.83
N SER A 6 -47.78 -73.17 9.77
CA SER A 6 -47.67 -71.72 9.69
C SER A 6 -46.23 -71.33 9.37
N PHE A 7 -46.07 -70.60 8.26
CA PHE A 7 -44.82 -70.01 7.79
C PHE A 7 -44.41 -68.83 8.69
N PHE A 8 -43.14 -68.82 9.14
CA PHE A 8 -42.50 -67.61 9.66
C PHE A 8 -41.67 -66.95 8.54
N GLY A 9 -42.02 -65.71 8.20
CA GLY A 9 -41.29 -64.89 7.23
C GLY A 9 -39.96 -64.38 7.81
N LEU A 10 -38.91 -64.46 7.00
CA LEU A 10 -37.60 -63.90 7.32
C LEU A 10 -37.51 -62.48 6.73
N THR A 11 -37.53 -61.45 7.57
CA THR A 11 -37.32 -60.06 7.15
C THR A 11 -35.81 -59.79 7.07
N THR A 12 -35.28 -59.55 5.88
CA THR A 12 -33.87 -59.18 5.68
C THR A 12 -33.70 -57.68 5.94
N HIS A 13 -33.01 -57.29 7.01
CA HIS A 13 -32.62 -55.90 7.22
C HIS A 13 -31.36 -55.58 6.41
N LEU A 14 -31.51 -54.81 5.32
CA LEU A 14 -30.40 -54.15 4.63
C LEU A 14 -29.86 -53.04 5.54
N ARG A 15 -28.67 -53.26 6.11
CA ARG A 15 -27.94 -52.23 6.86
C ARG A 15 -27.32 -51.25 5.86
N ALA A 16 -27.74 -49.99 5.90
CA ALA A 16 -27.09 -48.93 5.14
C ALA A 16 -25.61 -48.88 5.52
N GLN A 17 -24.73 -48.95 4.52
CA GLN A 17 -23.30 -48.84 4.70
C GLN A 17 -23.00 -47.38 5.06
N GLU A 18 -22.50 -47.14 6.27
CA GLU A 18 -21.98 -45.82 6.66
C GLU A 18 -20.90 -45.43 5.65
N VAL A 19 -21.19 -44.41 4.85
CA VAL A 19 -20.18 -43.78 4.01
C VAL A 19 -19.22 -43.11 4.97
N ALA A 20 -18.02 -43.69 5.13
CA ALA A 20 -16.95 -43.08 5.90
C ALA A 20 -16.63 -41.71 5.28
N THR A 21 -17.09 -40.64 5.92
CA THR A 21 -16.64 -39.28 5.60
C THR A 21 -15.19 -39.16 6.01
N VAL A 22 -14.30 -39.23 5.04
CA VAL A 22 -12.87 -38.98 5.23
C VAL A 22 -12.72 -37.54 5.71
N PRO A 23 -11.91 -37.25 6.75
CA PRO A 23 -11.66 -35.88 7.15
C PRO A 23 -11.08 -35.10 5.97
N GLU A 24 -11.73 -34.00 5.60
CA GLU A 24 -11.16 -33.03 4.67
C GLU A 24 -9.86 -32.51 5.29
N VAL A 25 -8.78 -32.60 4.53
CA VAL A 25 -7.50 -32.01 4.93
C VAL A 25 -7.44 -30.64 4.29
N GLU A 26 -7.32 -29.61 5.11
CA GLU A 26 -7.05 -28.26 4.64
C GLU A 26 -5.61 -28.19 4.14
N ILE A 27 -5.45 -28.09 2.82
CA ILE A 27 -4.14 -27.87 2.21
C ILE A 27 -3.90 -26.37 2.17
N THR A 28 -3.10 -25.87 3.11
CA THR A 28 -2.58 -24.50 3.07
C THR A 28 -1.43 -24.43 2.08
N GLY A 29 -1.75 -24.10 0.83
CA GLY A 29 -0.76 -23.89 -0.23
C GLY A 29 -1.21 -22.79 -1.18
N THR A 30 -0.29 -21.91 -1.56
CA THR A 30 -0.53 -20.94 -2.62
C THR A 30 -0.69 -21.71 -3.93
N ALA A 31 -1.78 -21.47 -4.69
CA ALA A 31 -1.98 -22.14 -5.97
C ALA A 31 -0.76 -21.92 -6.89
N PRO A 32 -0.30 -22.95 -7.63
CA PRO A 32 0.81 -22.79 -8.56
C PRO A 32 0.54 -21.63 -9.54
N GLY A 33 1.46 -20.66 -9.61
CA GLY A 33 1.36 -19.51 -10.51
C GLY A 33 0.81 -18.22 -9.90
N VAL A 34 0.33 -18.23 -8.65
CA VAL A 34 -0.07 -16.99 -7.95
C VAL A 34 1.16 -16.37 -7.29
N LEU A 35 1.45 -15.11 -7.63
CA LEU A 35 2.51 -14.36 -6.98
C LEU A 35 2.08 -13.93 -5.61
N ARG A 36 3.02 -13.92 -4.68
CA ARG A 36 2.69 -13.59 -3.31
C ARG A 36 2.32 -12.11 -3.15
N GLN A 37 2.91 -11.22 -3.95
CA GLN A 37 2.50 -9.81 -4.00
C GLN A 37 1.03 -9.61 -4.41
N GLU A 38 0.46 -10.53 -5.19
CA GLU A 38 -0.93 -10.47 -5.68
C GLU A 38 -1.91 -11.15 -4.72
N LEU A 39 -1.42 -11.86 -3.69
CA LEU A 39 -2.28 -12.50 -2.71
C LEU A 39 -3.09 -11.47 -1.94
N GLN A 40 -4.38 -11.74 -1.85
CA GLN A 40 -5.27 -10.95 -1.01
C GLN A 40 -4.94 -11.23 0.46
N VAL A 41 -4.65 -10.17 1.19
CA VAL A 41 -4.30 -10.19 2.61
C VAL A 41 -5.18 -9.22 3.39
N GLY A 42 -5.20 -9.41 4.71
CA GLY A 42 -5.92 -8.55 5.62
C GLY A 42 -7.45 -8.62 5.46
N GLN A 43 -8.13 -7.90 6.35
CA GLN A 43 -9.59 -7.90 6.43
C GLN A 43 -10.29 -7.22 5.24
N TYR A 44 -9.57 -6.43 4.44
CA TYR A 44 -10.11 -5.69 3.30
C TYR A 44 -9.85 -6.34 1.94
N GLY A 45 -9.17 -7.49 1.91
CA GLY A 45 -8.90 -8.26 0.69
C GLY A 45 -7.96 -7.56 -0.29
N GLN A 46 -7.10 -6.68 0.20
CA GLN A 46 -6.13 -5.95 -0.61
C GLN A 46 -4.93 -6.84 -0.97
N PRO A 47 -4.28 -6.66 -2.13
CA PRO A 47 -3.05 -7.37 -2.47
C PRO A 47 -1.93 -7.07 -1.48
N GLU A 48 -1.05 -8.04 -1.23
CA GLU A 48 0.08 -7.90 -0.29
C GLU A 48 0.97 -6.69 -0.61
N TRP A 49 1.19 -6.37 -1.89
CA TRP A 49 2.01 -5.23 -2.30
C TRP A 49 1.48 -3.88 -1.76
N THR A 50 0.18 -3.77 -1.48
CA THR A 50 -0.46 -2.56 -0.95
C THR A 50 -0.29 -2.37 0.57
N THR A 51 0.19 -3.39 1.28
CA THR A 51 0.31 -3.36 2.75
C THR A 51 1.57 -2.68 3.26
N GLU A 52 2.48 -2.37 2.34
CA GLU A 52 3.77 -1.74 2.58
C GLU A 52 4.03 -0.73 1.46
N ARG A 53 5.03 0.10 1.64
CA ARG A 53 5.43 1.08 0.62
C ARG A 53 5.91 0.41 -0.67
N ALA A 54 5.19 0.64 -1.77
CA ALA A 54 5.55 0.16 -3.10
C ALA A 54 6.14 1.26 -4.01
N PHE A 55 5.89 2.53 -3.69
CA PHE A 55 6.23 3.70 -4.51
C PHE A 55 6.81 4.82 -3.65
N SER A 56 7.61 5.71 -4.24
CA SER A 56 8.13 6.86 -3.50
C SER A 56 7.07 7.94 -3.29
N ASN A 57 6.40 8.35 -4.38
CA ASN A 57 5.57 9.56 -4.38
C ASN A 57 4.07 9.26 -4.38
N SER A 58 3.68 8.02 -4.68
CA SER A 58 2.29 7.61 -4.71
C SER A 58 1.92 6.71 -3.53
N ARG A 59 0.65 6.76 -3.16
CA ARG A 59 0.01 5.91 -2.15
C ARG A 59 -1.25 5.34 -2.76
N VAL A 60 -1.80 4.29 -2.18
CA VAL A 60 -2.95 3.61 -2.81
C VAL A 60 -4.08 3.37 -1.83
N TYR A 61 -3.77 2.71 -0.72
CA TYR A 61 -4.77 2.13 0.14
C TYR A 61 -4.36 2.25 1.61
N VAL A 62 -5.22 1.76 2.50
CA VAL A 62 -4.93 1.69 3.93
C VAL A 62 -4.17 0.42 4.29
N ARG A 63 -3.41 0.45 5.38
CA ARG A 63 -2.75 -0.71 5.95
C ARG A 63 -3.76 -1.61 6.66
N PRO A 64 -3.53 -2.93 6.71
CA PRO A 64 -4.39 -3.83 7.46
C PRO A 64 -4.46 -3.45 8.95
N ALA A 65 -5.63 -3.57 9.58
CA ALA A 65 -5.76 -3.21 10.99
C ALA A 65 -4.83 -4.03 11.90
N GLY A 66 -4.27 -3.37 12.91
CA GLY A 66 -3.34 -3.99 13.86
C GLY A 66 -1.91 -4.13 13.31
N THR A 67 -1.61 -3.46 12.19
CA THR A 67 -0.25 -3.38 11.64
C THR A 67 0.33 -1.98 11.88
N LEU A 68 1.65 -1.91 12.04
CA LEU A 68 2.42 -0.67 12.21
C LEU A 68 3.63 -0.67 11.25
N GLU A 69 3.94 0.46 10.63
CA GLU A 69 5.14 0.63 9.79
C GLU A 69 5.87 1.88 10.28
N PHE A 70 7.18 1.78 10.46
CA PHE A 70 8.05 2.93 10.64
C PHE A 70 8.81 3.18 9.35
N ASN A 71 8.87 4.43 8.89
CA ASN A 71 9.52 4.83 7.66
C ASN A 71 10.46 6.01 7.90
N GLN A 72 11.67 5.90 7.37
CA GLN A 72 12.63 6.98 7.24
C GLN A 72 12.73 7.38 5.78
N PHE A 73 12.48 8.65 5.51
CA PHE A 73 12.67 9.27 4.22
C PHE A 73 13.92 10.14 4.26
N TRP A 74 14.65 10.12 3.15
CA TRP A 74 15.69 11.06 2.82
C TRP A 74 15.52 11.45 1.36
N THR A 75 15.29 12.74 1.12
CA THR A 75 15.06 13.30 -0.20
C THR A 75 16.06 14.43 -0.46
N PRO A 76 17.23 14.14 -1.05
CA PRO A 76 18.09 15.18 -1.59
C PRO A 76 17.49 15.74 -2.89
N GLU A 77 17.51 17.06 -2.99
CA GLU A 77 17.05 17.82 -4.15
C GLU A 77 18.21 18.66 -4.67
N PHE A 78 18.45 18.59 -5.98
CA PHE A 78 19.53 19.25 -6.68
C PHE A 78 18.93 20.31 -7.59
N ALA A 79 19.20 21.58 -7.29
CA ALA A 79 18.69 22.72 -8.05
C ALA A 79 19.75 23.81 -8.10
N GLU A 80 19.97 24.38 -9.28
CA GLU A 80 20.84 25.55 -9.49
C GLU A 80 22.27 25.41 -8.90
N GLY A 81 22.82 24.19 -8.91
CA GLY A 81 24.15 23.92 -8.34
C GLY A 81 24.20 23.85 -6.81
N HIS A 82 23.05 23.81 -6.15
CA HIS A 82 22.89 23.59 -4.71
C HIS A 82 22.19 22.26 -4.43
N VAL A 83 22.40 21.74 -3.22
CA VAL A 83 21.69 20.57 -2.71
C VAL A 83 21.02 20.90 -1.39
N THR A 84 19.73 20.59 -1.30
CA THR A 84 18.98 20.61 -0.05
C THR A 84 18.63 19.17 0.33
N HIS A 85 18.57 18.87 1.63
CA HIS A 85 18.22 17.55 2.11
C HIS A 85 16.96 17.64 2.97
N SER A 86 15.93 16.91 2.59
CA SER A 86 14.73 16.74 3.43
C SER A 86 14.72 15.36 4.06
N PHE A 87 14.31 15.30 5.32
CA PHE A 87 14.13 14.06 6.07
C PHE A 87 12.71 14.01 6.64
N ARG A 88 12.09 12.83 6.59
CA ARG A 88 10.81 12.55 7.23
C ARG A 88 10.88 11.25 7.98
N GLU A 89 10.48 11.27 9.24
CA GLU A 89 10.18 10.07 10.02
C GLU A 89 8.66 9.90 10.06
N GLU A 90 8.19 8.71 9.74
CA GLU A 90 6.76 8.41 9.66
C GLU A 90 6.45 7.14 10.44
N VAL A 91 5.38 7.18 11.23
CA VAL A 91 4.76 5.99 11.82
C VAL A 91 3.36 5.85 11.26
N GLU A 92 3.10 4.73 10.59
CA GLU A 92 1.79 4.40 10.03
C GLU A 92 1.08 3.32 10.83
N ILE A 93 -0.20 3.53 11.12
CA ILE A 93 -0.99 2.63 11.95
C ILE A 93 -2.25 2.22 11.19
N GLY A 94 -2.37 0.94 10.87
CA GLY A 94 -3.61 0.39 10.32
C GLY A 94 -4.69 0.27 11.40
N LEU A 95 -5.83 0.91 11.17
CA LEU A 95 -6.96 0.93 12.10
C LEU A 95 -8.14 0.10 11.54
N PRO A 96 -9.08 -0.33 12.42
CA PRO A 96 -10.32 -0.95 11.98
C PRO A 96 -11.15 -0.05 11.05
N TYR A 97 -12.18 -0.62 10.42
CA TYR A 97 -13.14 0.12 9.59
C TYR A 97 -12.56 0.91 8.41
N ARG A 98 -11.45 0.46 7.85
CA ARG A 98 -10.73 1.00 6.67
C ARG A 98 -10.09 2.35 6.94
N PHE A 99 -9.67 2.57 8.18
CA PHE A 99 -8.91 3.75 8.55
C PHE A 99 -7.43 3.44 8.70
N GLN A 100 -6.61 4.46 8.50
CA GLN A 100 -5.20 4.47 8.85
C GLN A 100 -4.83 5.85 9.39
N LEU A 101 -3.95 5.88 10.38
CA LEU A 101 -3.42 7.08 11.02
C LEU A 101 -1.91 7.09 10.84
N ASP A 102 -1.37 8.17 10.28
CA ASP A 102 0.06 8.34 10.12
C ASP A 102 0.53 9.60 10.85
N LEU A 103 1.71 9.53 11.47
CA LEU A 103 2.31 10.61 12.24
C LEU A 103 3.70 10.92 11.70
N TYR A 104 3.98 12.19 11.44
CA TYR A 104 5.22 12.63 10.80
C TYR A 104 6.06 13.53 11.69
N GLN A 105 7.38 13.43 11.53
CA GLN A 105 8.36 14.44 11.93
C GLN A 105 9.20 14.81 10.71
N ASN A 106 9.24 16.09 10.36
CA ASN A 106 9.97 16.59 9.20
C ASN A 106 11.17 17.43 9.63
N TRP A 107 12.30 17.22 8.97
CA TRP A 107 13.56 17.94 9.20
C TRP A 107 14.20 18.32 7.86
N GLY A 108 15.05 19.33 7.89
CA GLY A 108 15.84 19.77 6.74
C GLY A 108 17.32 19.92 7.09
N ILE A 109 18.17 19.76 6.09
CA ILE A 109 19.54 20.25 6.11
C ILE A 109 19.73 21.13 4.88
N GLU A 110 20.12 22.37 5.10
CA GLU A 110 20.44 23.33 4.06
C GLU A 110 21.76 24.02 4.40
N ARG A 111 22.70 24.06 3.45
CA ARG A 111 24.04 24.67 3.62
C ARG A 111 24.82 24.17 4.86
N GLY A 112 24.51 22.96 5.32
CA GLY A 112 25.14 22.31 6.48
C GLY A 112 24.41 22.51 7.81
N ASP A 113 23.38 23.36 7.86
CA ASP A 113 22.58 23.61 9.05
C ASP A 113 21.35 22.71 9.06
N ALA A 114 21.17 21.97 10.16
CA ALA A 114 19.99 21.14 10.38
C ALA A 114 18.89 21.94 11.08
N PHE A 115 17.66 21.79 10.62
CA PHE A 115 16.50 22.48 11.18
C PHE A 115 15.27 21.58 11.19
N TYR A 116 14.38 21.84 12.14
CA TYR A 116 13.10 21.16 12.24
C TYR A 116 12.09 21.88 11.33
N LYS A 117 11.30 21.13 10.56
CA LYS A 117 10.29 21.68 9.65
C LYS A 117 8.89 21.66 10.25
N GLY A 118 8.58 20.66 11.05
CA GLY A 118 7.24 20.49 11.60
C GLY A 118 6.83 19.04 11.81
N SER A 119 5.65 18.88 12.40
CA SER A 119 4.99 17.59 12.61
C SER A 119 3.70 17.56 11.79
N SER A 120 3.26 16.37 11.40
CA SER A 120 1.96 16.25 10.73
C SER A 120 1.19 15.04 11.23
N VAL A 121 -0.14 15.11 11.05
CA VAL A 121 -1.06 14.01 11.31
C VAL A 121 -1.86 13.76 10.04
N GLU A 122 -1.79 12.55 9.51
CA GLU A 122 -2.56 12.07 8.37
C GLU A 122 -3.66 11.11 8.84
N LEU A 123 -4.89 11.30 8.33
CA LEU A 123 -5.94 10.28 8.37
C LEU A 123 -6.27 9.80 6.94
N ARG A 124 -6.25 8.48 6.76
CA ARG A 124 -6.62 7.82 5.51
C ARG A 124 -7.88 6.98 5.67
N TYR A 125 -8.75 6.99 4.67
CA TYR A 125 -9.98 6.20 4.64
C TYR A 125 -10.23 5.56 3.28
N ALA A 126 -10.24 4.22 3.23
CA ALA A 126 -10.59 3.50 2.01
C ALA A 126 -12.12 3.39 1.85
N LEU A 127 -12.64 3.85 0.70
CA LEU A 127 -14.07 4.00 0.46
C LEU A 127 -14.82 2.67 0.39
N ALA A 128 -14.14 1.60 -0.01
CA ALA A 128 -14.68 0.24 -0.02
C ALA A 128 -13.55 -0.76 0.20
N ASN A 129 -13.91 -2.03 0.43
CA ASN A 129 -12.93 -3.12 0.38
C ASN A 129 -12.30 -3.18 -1.03
N TRP A 130 -11.09 -3.71 -1.12
CA TRP A 130 -10.36 -3.79 -2.38
C TRP A 130 -11.17 -4.56 -3.45
N GLY A 131 -11.12 -4.05 -4.68
CA GLY A 131 -11.79 -4.61 -5.85
C GLY A 131 -13.31 -4.42 -5.90
N LYS A 132 -13.93 -3.74 -4.91
CA LYS A 132 -15.39 -3.52 -4.90
C LYS A 132 -15.84 -2.36 -5.78
N ILE A 133 -15.00 -1.36 -5.96
CA ILE A 133 -15.23 -0.22 -6.86
C ILE A 133 -13.95 0.04 -7.66
N PRO A 134 -14.05 0.57 -8.90
CA PRO A 134 -12.89 0.75 -9.77
C PRO A 134 -11.80 1.59 -9.13
N LEU A 135 -10.54 1.18 -9.32
CA LEU A 135 -9.32 1.91 -8.90
C LEU A 135 -9.14 2.10 -7.39
N ASN A 136 -9.98 1.46 -6.56
CA ASN A 136 -9.82 1.41 -5.10
C ASN A 136 -9.64 2.79 -4.43
N PRO A 137 -10.51 3.78 -4.72
CA PRO A 137 -10.35 5.14 -4.24
C PRO A 137 -10.27 5.19 -2.71
N THR A 138 -9.24 5.87 -2.25
CA THR A 138 -8.94 6.07 -0.84
C THR A 138 -8.72 7.55 -0.60
N LEU A 139 -9.38 8.09 0.43
CA LEU A 139 -9.26 9.48 0.82
C LEU A 139 -8.13 9.64 1.84
N TYR A 140 -7.47 10.77 1.77
CA TYR A 140 -6.35 11.17 2.61
C TYR A 140 -6.60 12.61 3.04
N GLY A 141 -6.41 12.89 4.32
CA GLY A 141 -6.37 14.25 4.84
C GLY A 141 -5.22 14.39 5.81
N GLU A 142 -4.41 15.43 5.63
CA GLU A 142 -3.28 15.73 6.51
C GLU A 142 -3.41 17.14 7.06
N TRP A 143 -2.98 17.30 8.31
CA TRP A 143 -2.67 18.59 8.90
C TRP A 143 -1.20 18.65 9.29
N SER A 144 -0.50 19.65 8.77
CA SER A 144 0.91 19.93 9.04
C SER A 144 1.04 21.14 9.97
N PHE A 145 1.65 20.90 11.13
CA PHE A 145 2.04 21.90 12.12
C PHE A 145 3.48 22.33 11.84
N ASN A 146 3.63 23.43 11.11
CA ASN A 146 4.94 23.86 10.62
C ASN A 146 5.68 24.71 11.64
N ASP A 147 6.99 24.51 11.76
CA ASP A 147 7.84 25.33 12.61
C ASP A 147 8.25 26.61 11.87
N ASN A 148 7.95 27.77 12.46
CA ASN A 148 8.24 29.09 11.89
C ASN A 148 7.67 29.35 10.47
N ALA A 149 6.67 28.58 10.05
CA ALA A 149 5.95 28.75 8.80
C ALA A 149 4.43 28.52 9.01
N PRO A 150 3.55 28.95 8.08
CA PRO A 150 2.12 28.70 8.20
C PRO A 150 1.78 27.22 8.26
N ASP A 151 0.81 26.85 9.09
CA ASP A 151 0.20 25.52 9.07
C ASP A 151 -0.49 25.26 7.73
N VAL A 152 -0.47 23.99 7.33
CA VAL A 152 -0.96 23.52 6.04
C VAL A 152 -1.96 22.40 6.25
N TRP A 153 -2.99 22.37 5.43
CA TRP A 153 -3.79 21.16 5.27
C TRP A 153 -3.72 20.65 3.83
N GLU A 154 -3.78 19.33 3.70
CA GLU A 154 -3.69 18.64 2.43
C GLU A 154 -4.81 17.61 2.32
N LEU A 155 -5.40 17.52 1.13
CA LEU A 155 -6.35 16.47 0.78
C LEU A 155 -5.81 15.71 -0.43
N LYS A 156 -5.83 14.37 -0.35
CA LYS A 156 -5.48 13.51 -1.50
C LYS A 156 -6.58 12.52 -1.82
N LEU A 157 -6.77 12.27 -3.11
CA LEU A 157 -7.44 11.09 -3.63
C LEU A 157 -6.38 10.11 -4.13
N LEU A 158 -6.32 8.94 -3.51
CA LEU A 158 -5.41 7.86 -3.86
C LEU A 158 -6.14 6.82 -4.70
N LEU A 159 -5.50 6.39 -5.78
CA LEU A 159 -5.98 5.37 -6.70
C LEU A 159 -4.90 4.32 -6.89
N GLY A 160 -5.31 3.07 -7.11
CA GLY A 160 -4.38 2.05 -7.54
C GLY A 160 -5.02 0.74 -7.92
N GLN A 161 -4.27 -0.03 -8.69
CA GLN A 161 -4.74 -1.26 -9.32
C GLN A 161 -3.58 -2.18 -9.67
N THR A 162 -3.85 -3.48 -9.72
CA THR A 162 -3.02 -4.45 -10.43
C THR A 162 -3.62 -4.67 -11.80
N PHE A 163 -3.00 -4.12 -12.85
CA PHE A 163 -3.57 -4.13 -14.22
C PHE A 163 -3.26 -5.41 -15.00
N ALA A 164 -2.18 -6.10 -14.64
CA ALA A 164 -1.77 -7.38 -15.20
C ALA A 164 -0.88 -8.10 -14.19
N HIS A 165 -0.54 -9.34 -14.47
CA HIS A 165 0.39 -10.10 -13.64
C HIS A 165 1.70 -9.33 -13.45
N ARG A 166 2.13 -9.15 -12.20
CA ARG A 166 3.34 -8.39 -11.77
C ARG A 166 3.27 -6.87 -11.90
N TRP A 167 2.23 -6.31 -12.52
CA TRP A 167 2.14 -4.87 -12.78
C TRP A 167 1.25 -4.17 -11.75
N ASN A 168 1.87 -3.33 -10.92
CA ASN A 168 1.18 -2.56 -9.90
C ASN A 168 1.25 -1.08 -10.25
N TRP A 169 0.11 -0.40 -10.15
CA TRP A 169 -0.02 1.01 -10.50
C TRP A 169 -0.66 1.80 -9.37
N ALA A 170 -0.23 3.06 -9.25
CA ALA A 170 -0.81 4.04 -8.36
C ALA A 170 -0.94 5.40 -9.06
N ALA A 171 -1.92 6.18 -8.60
CA ALA A 171 -1.97 7.61 -8.87
C ALA A 171 -2.61 8.37 -7.70
N ASN A 172 -2.09 9.55 -7.43
CA ASN A 172 -2.61 10.46 -6.43
C ASN A 172 -3.02 11.78 -7.10
N LEU A 173 -4.13 12.36 -6.64
CA LEU A 173 -4.49 13.75 -6.89
C LEU A 173 -4.46 14.48 -5.55
N THR A 174 -3.65 15.51 -5.45
CA THR A 174 -3.33 16.22 -4.22
C THR A 174 -3.76 17.68 -4.34
N TYR A 175 -4.40 18.20 -3.29
CA TYR A 175 -4.64 19.61 -3.12
C TYR A 175 -4.15 20.03 -1.74
N GLU A 176 -3.29 21.03 -1.70
CA GLU A 176 -2.70 21.60 -0.49
C GLU A 176 -3.07 23.07 -0.35
N HIS A 177 -3.26 23.53 0.89
CA HIS A 177 -3.50 24.93 1.18
C HIS A 177 -2.88 25.37 2.51
N GLU A 178 -2.11 26.45 2.46
CA GLU A 178 -1.63 27.15 3.64
C GLU A 178 -2.76 27.96 4.31
N ASN A 179 -2.87 27.84 5.64
CA ASN A 179 -3.87 28.56 6.43
C ASN A 179 -3.45 29.99 6.82
N GLY A 180 -2.20 30.36 6.58
CA GLY A 180 -1.62 31.67 6.92
C GLY A 180 -0.60 32.13 5.88
N GLY A 181 0.08 33.25 6.13
CA GLY A 181 1.17 33.71 5.26
C GLY A 181 0.74 34.03 3.82
N PRO A 182 1.53 33.63 2.79
CA PRO A 182 1.24 33.83 1.37
C PRO A 182 -0.03 33.13 0.88
N ARG A 183 -0.55 32.17 1.66
CA ARG A 183 -1.74 31.35 1.34
C ARG A 183 -1.55 30.61 0.03
N GLU A 184 -0.41 29.94 -0.07
CA GLU A 184 -0.08 29.10 -1.21
C GLU A 184 -1.13 28.02 -1.42
N ARG A 185 -1.32 27.66 -2.69
CA ARG A 185 -2.15 26.55 -3.14
C ARG A 185 -1.33 25.73 -4.10
N LEU A 186 -1.18 24.47 -3.77
CA LEU A 186 -0.48 23.49 -4.58
C LEU A 186 -1.47 22.43 -5.03
N PHE A 187 -1.42 22.15 -6.33
CA PHE A 187 -2.09 21.01 -6.93
C PHE A 187 -1.02 20.05 -7.45
N GLU A 188 -1.04 18.82 -6.96
CA GLU A 188 -0.07 17.81 -7.34
C GLU A 188 -0.77 16.59 -7.93
N MET A 189 -0.14 16.00 -8.93
CA MET A 189 -0.50 14.70 -9.48
C MET A 189 0.72 13.80 -9.47
N SER A 190 0.64 12.65 -8.79
CA SER A 190 1.67 11.63 -8.87
C SER A 190 1.14 10.37 -9.54
N SER A 191 1.98 9.67 -10.29
CA SER A 191 1.65 8.35 -10.81
C SER A 191 2.88 7.46 -10.87
N ALA A 192 2.67 6.18 -10.55
CA ALA A 192 3.73 5.19 -10.50
C ALA A 192 3.28 3.88 -11.13
N LEU A 193 4.18 3.25 -11.87
CA LEU A 193 3.99 1.91 -12.43
C LEU A 193 5.21 1.05 -12.10
N THR A 194 5.00 -0.05 -11.39
CA THR A 194 6.05 -0.99 -11.03
C THR A 194 5.78 -2.39 -11.59
N TYR A 195 6.86 -3.10 -11.87
CA TYR A 195 6.90 -4.49 -12.26
C TYR A 195 7.65 -5.31 -11.21
N ALA A 196 7.01 -6.38 -10.72
CA ALA A 196 7.63 -7.33 -9.80
C ALA A 196 8.65 -8.21 -10.54
N LEU A 197 9.91 -7.77 -10.56
CA LEU A 197 11.00 -8.48 -11.21
C LEU A 197 11.32 -9.80 -10.49
N ILE A 198 11.47 -9.74 -9.17
CA ILE A 198 11.58 -10.89 -8.29
C ILE A 198 10.43 -10.81 -7.30
N ASP A 199 9.53 -11.80 -7.33
CA ASP A 199 8.34 -11.79 -6.48
C ASP A 199 8.70 -11.53 -5.02
N GLN A 200 7.93 -10.67 -4.38
CA GLN A 200 8.11 -10.13 -3.03
C GLN A 200 9.42 -9.39 -2.73
N THR A 201 10.42 -9.45 -3.60
CA THR A 201 11.79 -9.09 -3.24
C THR A 201 12.25 -7.84 -3.98
N LEU A 202 11.97 -7.74 -5.28
CA LEU A 202 12.48 -6.68 -6.11
C LEU A 202 11.42 -6.22 -7.11
N ASN A 203 11.01 -4.97 -6.97
CA ASN A 203 10.19 -4.27 -7.94
C ASN A 203 11.03 -3.19 -8.61
N VAL A 204 10.82 -3.01 -9.91
CA VAL A 204 11.39 -1.92 -10.70
C VAL A 204 10.27 -1.16 -11.37
N GLY A 205 10.38 0.15 -11.52
CA GLY A 205 9.28 0.96 -12.03
C GLY A 205 9.70 2.28 -12.62
N ILE A 206 8.69 3.04 -12.98
CA ILE A 206 8.77 4.45 -13.37
C ILE A 206 7.76 5.23 -12.53
N GLU A 207 8.19 6.37 -12.04
CA GLU A 207 7.36 7.29 -11.25
C GLU A 207 7.44 8.69 -11.87
N ALA A 208 6.32 9.39 -11.84
CA ALA A 208 6.19 10.75 -12.30
C ALA A 208 5.44 11.58 -11.26
N LEU A 209 5.84 12.84 -11.14
CA LEU A 209 5.27 13.82 -10.22
C LEU A 209 5.11 15.13 -10.98
N PHE A 210 3.90 15.67 -10.97
CA PHE A 210 3.58 16.98 -11.52
C PHE A 210 3.05 17.85 -10.39
N GLU A 211 3.59 19.06 -10.27
CA GLU A 211 3.17 20.05 -9.28
C GLU A 211 2.86 21.37 -9.99
N HIS A 212 1.79 22.01 -9.53
CA HIS A 212 1.39 23.33 -9.94
C HIS A 212 1.09 24.16 -8.69
N ALA A 213 1.92 25.16 -8.44
CA ALA A 213 1.80 26.01 -7.26
C ALA A 213 1.41 27.45 -7.64
N THR A 214 0.60 28.07 -6.78
CA THR A 214 0.19 29.47 -6.89
C THR A 214 0.12 30.11 -5.52
N GLU A 215 0.70 31.30 -5.38
CA GLU A 215 0.54 32.10 -4.17
C GLU A 215 -0.58 33.13 -4.34
N ALA A 216 -1.20 33.57 -3.23
CA ALA A 216 -2.32 34.51 -3.32
C ALA A 216 -1.92 35.88 -3.90
N GLY A 217 -0.67 36.30 -3.72
CA GLY A 217 -0.12 37.57 -4.20
C GLY A 217 0.41 37.56 -5.63
N SER A 218 0.71 36.38 -6.18
CA SER A 218 1.36 36.18 -7.49
C SER A 218 0.61 35.19 -8.37
N ARG A 219 -0.73 35.12 -8.27
CA ARG A 219 -1.57 34.21 -9.09
C ARG A 219 -1.38 34.32 -10.60
N SER A 220 -0.74 35.39 -11.08
CA SER A 220 -0.39 35.60 -12.49
C SER A 220 0.93 34.94 -12.91
N ASP A 221 1.68 34.35 -11.98
CA ASP A 221 3.00 33.74 -12.19
C ASP A 221 3.07 32.34 -11.50
N PRO A 222 2.32 31.35 -12.02
CA PRO A 222 2.34 29.99 -11.49
C PRO A 222 3.65 29.27 -11.82
N THR A 223 4.11 28.40 -10.92
CA THR A 223 5.21 27.47 -11.18
C THR A 223 4.68 26.12 -11.64
N TYR A 224 5.40 25.47 -12.56
CA TYR A 224 5.07 24.15 -13.07
C TYR A 224 6.27 23.22 -12.97
N GLU A 225 6.21 22.26 -12.06
CA GLU A 225 7.25 21.25 -11.92
C GLU A 225 6.78 19.92 -12.48
N PHE A 226 7.63 19.28 -13.28
CA PHE A 226 7.43 17.91 -13.72
C PHE A 226 8.71 17.10 -13.54
N LEU A 227 8.62 16.10 -12.67
CA LEU A 227 9.66 15.13 -12.36
C LEU A 227 9.27 13.77 -12.91
N ILE A 228 10.23 13.06 -13.50
CA ILE A 228 10.05 11.67 -13.92
C ILE A 228 11.34 10.88 -13.74
N GLY A 229 11.23 9.62 -13.36
CA GLY A 229 12.40 8.77 -13.28
C GLY A 229 12.12 7.32 -12.90
N PRO A 230 13.15 6.47 -12.94
CA PRO A 230 13.03 5.08 -12.55
C PRO A 230 12.86 4.96 -11.03
N SER A 231 12.25 3.86 -10.58
CA SER A 231 12.24 3.48 -9.18
C SER A 231 12.61 2.02 -8.97
N VAL A 232 13.19 1.73 -7.81
CA VAL A 232 13.53 0.39 -7.36
C VAL A 232 13.04 0.22 -5.93
N ASN A 233 12.26 -0.82 -5.67
CA ASN A 233 11.84 -1.22 -4.33
C ASN A 233 12.41 -2.61 -4.04
N LEU A 234 13.32 -2.67 -3.07
CA LEU A 234 13.97 -3.87 -2.58
C LEU A 234 13.41 -4.25 -1.22
N ARG A 235 13.14 -5.54 -1.00
CA ARG A 235 12.66 -6.09 0.26
C ARG A 235 13.62 -7.18 0.74
N PRO A 236 14.67 -6.82 1.49
CA PRO A 236 15.67 -7.78 1.96
C PRO A 236 15.08 -8.85 2.89
N THR A 237 14.03 -8.49 3.63
CA THR A 237 13.29 -9.39 4.52
C THR A 237 11.79 -9.12 4.38
N ARG A 238 10.96 -9.96 5.01
CA ARG A 238 9.50 -9.77 5.06
C ARG A 238 9.04 -8.56 5.87
N ASN A 239 9.94 -7.90 6.58
CA ASN A 239 9.63 -6.82 7.51
C ASN A 239 10.40 -5.55 7.20
N THR A 240 11.14 -5.51 6.10
CA THR A 240 12.02 -4.38 5.76
C THR A 240 11.98 -4.10 4.28
N PHE A 241 11.97 -2.82 3.92
CA PHE A 241 12.12 -2.42 2.53
C PHE A 241 13.06 -1.23 2.41
N VAL A 242 13.58 -1.06 1.19
CA VAL A 242 14.25 0.16 0.73
C VAL A 242 13.72 0.50 -0.65
N THR A 243 13.22 1.71 -0.81
CA THR A 243 12.81 2.29 -2.10
C THR A 243 13.78 3.40 -2.47
N VAL A 244 14.24 3.39 -3.71
CA VAL A 244 15.06 4.46 -4.29
C VAL A 244 14.44 4.88 -5.62
N SER A 245 14.19 6.17 -5.79
CA SER A 245 13.53 6.74 -6.97
C SER A 245 14.21 8.07 -7.34
N PRO A 246 15.28 8.06 -8.17
CA PRO A 246 15.83 9.27 -8.73
C PRO A 246 14.90 9.80 -9.82
N GLN A 247 14.45 11.04 -9.71
CA GLN A 247 13.59 11.71 -10.69
C GLN A 247 14.25 12.98 -11.20
N PHE A 248 14.06 13.27 -12.47
CA PHE A 248 14.73 14.36 -13.18
C PHE A 248 13.72 15.41 -13.61
N GLY A 249 14.09 16.68 -13.47
CA GLY A 249 13.31 17.82 -13.94
C GLY A 249 13.17 17.85 -15.44
N VAL A 250 11.95 18.14 -15.90
CA VAL A 250 11.60 18.23 -17.32
C VAL A 250 11.11 19.62 -17.70
N THR A 251 10.54 20.37 -16.75
CA THR A 251 10.10 21.76 -16.95
C THR A 251 11.16 22.74 -16.47
N HIS A 252 10.95 24.02 -16.76
CA HIS A 252 11.89 25.08 -16.40
C HIS A 252 11.93 25.36 -14.90
N ASP A 253 10.82 25.14 -14.19
CA ASP A 253 10.72 25.35 -12.74
C ASP A 253 11.21 24.13 -11.95
N SER A 254 11.38 22.97 -12.60
CA SER A 254 11.79 21.76 -11.89
C SER A 254 13.24 21.84 -11.43
N PRO A 255 13.57 21.23 -10.27
CA PRO A 255 14.95 20.98 -9.90
C PRO A 255 15.62 20.06 -10.94
N ASP A 256 16.94 20.13 -11.05
CA ASP A 256 17.72 19.26 -11.93
C ASP A 256 17.42 17.78 -11.63
N ALA A 257 17.37 17.43 -10.35
CA ALA A 257 16.96 16.11 -9.88
C ALA A 257 16.45 16.13 -8.44
N LYS A 258 15.55 15.19 -8.14
CA LYS A 258 15.08 14.88 -6.78
C LYS A 258 15.15 13.38 -6.58
N VAL A 259 15.90 12.93 -5.58
CA VAL A 259 16.06 11.49 -5.31
C VAL A 259 15.27 11.15 -4.08
N PHE A 260 14.29 10.25 -4.19
CA PHE A 260 13.55 9.78 -3.03
C PHE A 260 14.16 8.48 -2.52
N VAL A 261 14.67 8.49 -1.28
CA VAL A 261 15.18 7.31 -0.59
C VAL A 261 14.30 7.05 0.62
N ILE A 262 13.69 5.87 0.68
CA ILE A 262 12.79 5.49 1.77
C ILE A 262 13.20 4.13 2.29
N ALA A 263 13.44 4.02 3.59
CA ALA A 263 13.66 2.74 4.25
C ALA A 263 12.63 2.56 5.35
N GLY A 264 12.09 1.36 5.48
CA GLY A 264 11.04 1.12 6.47
C GLY A 264 11.10 -0.25 7.13
N PHE A 265 10.47 -0.33 8.30
CA PHE A 265 10.36 -1.50 9.15
C PHE A 265 8.90 -1.77 9.51
N ASN A 266 8.47 -3.01 9.28
CA ASN A 266 7.09 -3.45 9.34
C ASN A 266 6.81 -4.33 10.55
N PHE A 267 5.93 -3.87 11.44
CA PHE A 267 5.48 -4.58 12.65
C PHE A 267 4.02 -5.04 12.52
N SER A 268 3.70 -6.23 13.00
CA SER A 268 2.32 -6.72 13.09
C SER A 268 2.04 -7.23 14.50
N PHE A 269 0.99 -6.71 15.13
CA PHE A 269 0.57 -7.11 16.47
C PHE A 269 -0.64 -8.03 16.37
N GLY A 270 -0.43 -9.26 15.90
CA GLY A 270 -1.49 -10.25 15.75
C GLY A 270 -2.54 -9.92 14.67
N GLY A 271 -2.35 -8.84 13.91
CA GLY A 271 -3.19 -8.51 12.75
C GLY A 271 -2.91 -9.45 11.57
N PRO A 272 -3.92 -9.80 10.75
CA PRO A 272 -3.74 -10.71 9.63
C PRO A 272 -2.86 -10.08 8.54
N ARG A 273 -1.57 -10.44 8.54
CA ARG A 273 -0.70 -10.41 7.35
C ARG A 273 -0.78 -11.71 6.54
N ALA A 274 -1.50 -12.70 7.06
CA ALA A 274 -1.68 -13.98 6.39
C ALA A 274 -2.51 -13.78 5.10
N PRO A 275 -2.22 -14.54 4.03
CA PRO A 275 -3.14 -14.70 2.92
C PRO A 275 -4.52 -14.99 3.46
N ARG A 276 -5.56 -14.42 2.85
CA ARG A 276 -6.93 -14.81 3.14
C ARG A 276 -7.03 -16.31 2.88
N GLU A 277 -7.42 -17.08 3.89
CA GLU A 277 -7.72 -18.51 3.75
C GLU A 277 -8.94 -18.66 2.83
N GLU A 278 -8.72 -18.70 1.52
CA GLU A 278 -9.61 -19.44 0.62
C GLU A 278 -9.16 -20.90 0.67
N GLY A 279 -9.63 -21.61 1.69
CA GLY A 279 -9.35 -23.04 1.83
C GLY A 279 -9.83 -23.79 0.59
N ILE A 280 -8.90 -24.25 -0.25
CA ILE A 280 -9.20 -25.27 -1.25
C ILE A 280 -9.37 -26.58 -0.47
N ARG A 281 -10.62 -26.98 -0.26
CA ARG A 281 -10.97 -28.28 0.31
C ARG A 281 -10.76 -29.34 -0.76
N ALA A 282 -9.78 -30.22 -0.54
CA ALA A 282 -9.60 -31.41 -1.36
C ALA A 282 -9.88 -32.65 -0.50
N PRO A 283 -10.54 -33.69 -1.04
CA PRO A 283 -10.68 -34.95 -0.33
C PRO A 283 -9.29 -35.57 -0.13
N ALA A 284 -9.03 -36.15 1.05
CA ALA A 284 -7.76 -36.81 1.30
C ALA A 284 -7.55 -37.97 0.31
N SER A 285 -6.48 -37.90 -0.48
CA SER A 285 -6.11 -38.95 -1.43
C SER A 285 -5.59 -40.18 -0.69
N MET A 286 -6.29 -41.31 -0.82
CA MET A 286 -5.82 -42.63 -0.38
C MET A 286 -4.87 -43.23 -1.41
N PHE A 287 -3.67 -42.66 -1.57
CA PHE A 287 -2.57 -43.32 -2.27
C PHE A 287 -1.32 -43.32 -1.39
N GLY A 288 -1.28 -44.29 -0.48
CA GLY A 288 -0.07 -44.76 0.18
C GLY A 288 -0.06 -46.29 0.12
N ARG A 289 0.65 -46.82 -0.88
CA ARG A 289 1.30 -48.14 -0.83
C ARG A 289 2.77 -47.90 -1.04
#